data_AF-A0A838TVL4-F1
#
_entry.id   AF-A0A838TVL4-F1
#
_cell.length_a   1.000
_cell.length_b   1.000
_cell.length_c   1.000
_cell.angle_alpha   90.00
_cell.angle_beta   90.00
_cell.angle_gamma   90.00
#
_symmetry.space_group_name_H-M   'P 1'
#
loop_
_entity.id
_entity.type
_entity.pdbx_description
1 polymer ?
#
loop_
_entity_poly.entity_id
_entity_poly.type
_entity_poly.pdbx_seq_one_letter_code
_entity_poly.pdbx_strand_id
1 'polypeptide(L)'
;GPHSKMLSNELSQVRRTIKTVSQLKLSLEQVHMRLESTINLGDAMAALKPAVGTLSTVKTGLSGVMPNVDTELGEINDIFGDIMMNANTAGEVGFALNPGAGEDVDNILSEASAIAEQRVTDNFPDVPLGSFGSGSFNNSRSSIGEHSQ
;
A
#
# COMPACT_ATOMS: atom_id res chain seq x y z
N GLY A 1 2.40 -60.83 -15.73
CA GLY A 1 3.34 -61.08 -14.60
C GLY A 1 3.57 -59.81 -13.80
N PRO A 2 4.24 -59.88 -12.62
CA PRO A 2 4.45 -58.77 -11.69
C PRO A 2 5.05 -57.49 -12.33
N HIS A 3 5.97 -57.64 -13.31
CA HIS A 3 6.51 -56.51 -14.08
C HIS A 3 5.47 -55.69 -14.85
N SER A 4 4.44 -56.33 -15.42
CA SER A 4 3.39 -55.63 -16.17
C SER A 4 2.48 -54.80 -15.26
N LYS A 5 2.24 -55.27 -14.01
CA LYS A 5 1.50 -54.49 -13.00
C LYS A 5 2.30 -53.27 -12.55
N MET A 6 3.61 -53.40 -12.34
CA MET A 6 4.49 -52.30 -11.97
C MET A 6 4.50 -51.20 -13.04
N LEU A 7 4.75 -51.55 -14.31
CA LEU A 7 4.75 -50.60 -15.43
C LEU A 7 3.40 -49.90 -15.61
N SER A 8 2.30 -50.63 -15.40
CA SER A 8 0.95 -50.04 -15.44
C SER A 8 0.73 -49.03 -14.31
N ASN A 9 1.28 -49.29 -13.12
CA ASN A 9 1.21 -48.39 -11.98
C ASN A 9 2.01 -47.09 -12.23
N GLU A 10 3.26 -47.22 -12.70
CA GLU A 10 4.11 -46.08 -13.08
C GLU A 10 3.45 -45.21 -14.16
N LEU A 11 2.90 -45.83 -15.21
CA LEU A 11 2.17 -45.09 -16.25
C LEU A 11 0.94 -44.36 -15.70
N SER A 12 0.23 -44.98 -14.77
CA SER A 12 -0.91 -44.35 -14.11
C SER A 12 -0.48 -43.15 -13.25
N GLN A 13 0.68 -43.24 -12.60
CA GLN A 13 1.25 -42.19 -11.78
C GLN A 13 1.74 -41.02 -12.63
N VAL A 14 2.46 -41.30 -13.73
CA VAL A 14 2.86 -40.28 -14.70
C VAL A 14 1.64 -39.56 -15.28
N ARG A 15 0.57 -40.29 -15.64
CA ARG A 15 -0.69 -39.66 -16.12
C ARG A 15 -1.33 -38.77 -15.06
N ARG A 16 -1.35 -39.19 -13.79
CA ARG A 16 -1.85 -38.37 -12.69
C ARG A 16 -1.01 -37.10 -12.55
N THR A 17 0.31 -37.22 -12.56
CA THR A 17 1.23 -36.08 -12.47
C THR A 17 1.01 -35.09 -13.61
N ILE A 18 0.88 -35.56 -14.86
CA ILE A 18 0.59 -34.70 -16.02
C ILE A 18 -0.72 -33.93 -15.83
N LYS A 19 -1.77 -34.60 -15.31
CA LYS A 19 -3.06 -33.97 -15.03
C LYS A 19 -2.92 -32.89 -13.95
N THR A 20 -2.21 -33.17 -12.86
CA THR A 20 -1.95 -32.20 -11.79
C THR A 20 -1.17 -30.99 -12.30
N VAL A 21 -0.10 -31.21 -13.07
CA VAL A 21 0.70 -30.11 -13.66
C VAL A 21 -0.14 -29.25 -14.60
N SER A 22 -1.03 -29.87 -15.37
CA SER A 22 -1.94 -29.15 -16.26
C SER A 22 -2.94 -28.29 -15.48
N GLN A 23 -3.46 -28.79 -14.36
CA GLN A 23 -4.33 -28.03 -13.47
C GLN A 23 -3.59 -26.87 -12.78
N LEU A 24 -2.35 -27.11 -12.33
CA LEU A 24 -1.51 -26.06 -11.76
C LEU A 24 -1.23 -24.93 -12.76
N LYS A 25 -0.96 -25.27 -14.02
CA LYS A 25 -0.77 -24.28 -15.08
C LYS A 25 -2.00 -23.37 -15.23
N LEU A 26 -3.19 -23.95 -15.29
CA LEU A 26 -4.44 -23.17 -15.39
C LEU A 26 -4.65 -22.27 -14.16
N SER A 27 -4.36 -22.77 -12.96
CA SER A 27 -4.43 -21.97 -11.74
C SER A 27 -3.45 -20.79 -11.76
N LEU A 28 -2.24 -21.00 -12.26
CA LEU A 28 -1.25 -19.92 -12.40
C LEU A 28 -1.65 -18.88 -13.46
N GLU A 29 -2.23 -19.31 -14.58
CA GLU A 29 -2.79 -18.39 -15.59
C GLU A 29 -3.90 -17.52 -14.98
N GLN A 30 -4.75 -18.08 -14.12
CA GLN A 30 -5.78 -17.30 -13.41
C GLN A 30 -5.19 -16.30 -12.41
N VAL A 31 -4.18 -16.69 -11.65
CA VAL A 31 -3.48 -15.78 -10.73
C VAL A 31 -2.81 -14.65 -11.51
N HIS A 32 -2.16 -14.95 -12.62
CA HIS A 32 -1.53 -13.96 -13.48
C HIS A 32 -2.55 -12.92 -14.01
N MET A 33 -3.70 -13.36 -14.53
CA MET A 33 -4.76 -12.44 -14.98
C MET A 33 -5.30 -11.56 -13.85
N ARG A 34 -5.43 -12.09 -12.63
CA ARG A 34 -5.82 -11.31 -11.45
C ARG A 34 -4.76 -10.28 -11.09
N LEU A 35 -3.48 -10.66 -11.06
CA LEU A 35 -2.38 -9.75 -10.76
C LEU A 35 -2.28 -8.63 -11.79
N GLU A 36 -2.41 -8.91 -13.10
CA GLU A 36 -2.46 -7.85 -14.12
C GLU A 36 -3.63 -6.89 -13.93
N SER A 37 -4.83 -7.41 -13.67
CA SER A 37 -6.00 -6.56 -13.40
C SER A 37 -5.81 -5.71 -12.15
N THR A 38 -5.22 -6.26 -11.08
CA THR A 38 -4.88 -5.50 -9.86
C THR A 38 -3.83 -4.43 -10.13
N ILE A 39 -2.80 -4.70 -10.93
CA ILE A 39 -1.78 -3.71 -11.33
C ILE A 39 -2.43 -2.58 -12.12
N ASN A 40 -3.22 -2.92 -13.15
CA ASN A 40 -3.92 -1.92 -13.96
C ASN A 40 -4.89 -1.07 -13.13
N LEU A 41 -5.57 -1.66 -12.13
CA LEU A 41 -6.41 -0.92 -11.19
C LEU A 41 -5.56 -0.01 -10.29
N GLY A 42 -4.40 -0.48 -9.83
CA GLY A 42 -3.43 0.30 -9.06
C GLY A 42 -2.92 1.52 -9.83
N ASP A 43 -2.56 1.35 -11.10
CA ASP A 43 -2.14 2.43 -11.99
C ASP A 43 -3.28 3.42 -12.27
N ALA A 44 -4.51 2.92 -12.47
CA ALA A 44 -5.70 3.75 -12.60
C ALA A 44 -5.94 4.57 -11.32
N MET A 45 -5.81 3.98 -10.13
CA MET A 45 -5.93 4.69 -8.85
C MET A 45 -4.82 5.74 -8.66
N ALA A 46 -3.59 5.43 -9.07
CA ALA A 46 -2.47 6.37 -9.03
C ALA A 46 -2.68 7.60 -9.93
N ALA A 47 -3.39 7.43 -11.05
CA ALA A 47 -3.80 8.53 -11.94
C ALA A 47 -5.05 9.27 -11.45
N LEU A 48 -6.02 8.55 -10.85
CA LEU A 48 -7.29 9.12 -10.39
C LEU A 48 -7.12 10.01 -9.15
N LYS A 49 -6.26 9.61 -8.20
CA LYS A 49 -6.02 10.34 -6.95
C LYS A 49 -5.59 11.81 -7.17
N PRO A 50 -4.57 12.13 -7.99
CA PRO A 50 -4.24 13.52 -8.26
C PRO A 50 -5.35 14.24 -9.03
N ALA A 51 -6.10 13.57 -9.92
CA ALA A 51 -7.20 14.17 -10.67
C ALA A 51 -8.34 14.66 -9.76
N VAL A 52 -8.69 13.91 -8.71
CA VAL A 52 -9.64 14.32 -7.67
C VAL A 52 -9.15 15.57 -6.93
N GLY A 53 -7.85 15.62 -6.61
CA GLY A 53 -7.22 16.80 -5.98
C GLY A 53 -7.27 18.05 -6.86
N THR A 54 -6.98 17.91 -8.16
CA THR A 54 -7.11 19.03 -9.12
C THR A 54 -8.56 19.46 -9.28
N LEU A 55 -9.51 18.53 -9.33
CA LEU A 55 -10.94 18.84 -9.44
C LEU A 55 -11.44 19.65 -8.22
N SER A 56 -11.03 19.26 -7.00
CA SER A 56 -11.33 19.99 -5.77
C SER A 56 -10.76 21.41 -5.77
N THR A 57 -9.55 21.58 -6.32
CA THR A 57 -8.91 22.88 -6.47
C THR A 57 -9.68 23.77 -7.45
N VAL A 58 -10.10 23.20 -8.59
CA VAL A 58 -10.90 23.90 -9.61
C VAL A 58 -12.27 24.29 -9.05
N LYS A 59 -12.93 23.41 -8.30
CA LYS A 59 -14.19 23.70 -7.59
C LYS A 59 -14.03 24.88 -6.63
N THR A 60 -12.99 24.86 -5.80
CA THR A 60 -12.71 25.93 -4.84
C THR A 60 -12.41 27.27 -5.55
N GLY A 61 -11.73 27.24 -6.69
CA GLY A 61 -11.41 28.44 -7.47
C GLY A 61 -12.61 29.03 -8.22
N LEU A 62 -13.57 28.19 -8.63
CA LEU A 62 -14.74 28.61 -9.42
C LEU A 62 -15.97 28.92 -8.57
N SER A 63 -16.10 28.37 -7.36
CA SER A 63 -17.27 28.57 -6.48
C SER A 63 -17.56 30.03 -6.17
N GLY A 64 -16.53 30.88 -6.14
CA GLY A 64 -16.67 32.33 -5.92
C GLY A 64 -17.09 33.15 -7.14
N VAL A 65 -17.10 32.57 -8.35
CA VAL A 65 -17.29 33.31 -9.62
C VAL A 65 -18.33 32.68 -10.54
N MET A 66 -18.64 31.40 -10.38
CA MET A 66 -19.58 30.68 -11.23
C MET A 66 -20.69 30.02 -10.39
N PRO A 67 -21.94 30.51 -10.47
CA PRO A 67 -23.08 29.86 -9.85
C PRO A 67 -23.24 28.42 -10.38
N ASN A 68 -23.64 27.48 -9.52
CA ASN A 68 -23.89 26.07 -9.82
C ASN A 68 -22.67 25.20 -10.13
N VAL A 69 -21.45 25.76 -10.18
CA VAL A 69 -20.23 24.98 -10.42
C VAL A 69 -19.92 24.00 -9.28
N ASP A 70 -20.34 24.33 -8.06
CA ASP A 70 -20.18 23.48 -6.88
C ASP A 70 -20.96 22.18 -6.96
N THR A 71 -22.14 22.24 -7.61
CA THR A 71 -23.03 21.10 -7.83
C THR A 71 -22.44 20.19 -8.91
N GLU A 72 -22.16 20.73 -10.09
CA GLU A 72 -21.61 19.97 -11.23
C GLU A 72 -20.25 19.32 -10.91
N LEU A 73 -19.31 20.09 -10.32
CA LEU A 73 -18.02 19.53 -9.92
C LEU A 73 -18.11 18.67 -8.66
N GLY A 74 -19.16 18.85 -7.84
CA GLY A 74 -19.48 17.97 -6.73
C GLY A 74 -19.88 16.58 -7.20
N GLU A 75 -20.78 16.49 -8.18
CA GLU A 75 -21.22 15.22 -8.76
C GLU A 75 -20.05 14.44 -9.40
N ILE A 76 -19.15 15.12 -10.10
CA ILE A 76 -17.94 14.50 -10.66
C ILE A 76 -17.02 13.99 -9.54
N ASN A 77 -16.89 14.74 -8.45
CA ASN A 77 -16.08 14.35 -7.30
C ASN A 77 -16.69 13.13 -6.57
N ASP A 78 -18.01 13.06 -6.47
CA ASP A 78 -18.73 11.94 -5.86
C ASP A 78 -18.57 10.66 -6.69
N ILE A 79 -18.68 10.75 -8.03
CA ILE A 79 -18.42 9.62 -8.94
C ILE A 79 -16.99 9.10 -8.78
N PHE A 80 -15.99 9.98 -8.69
CA PHE A 80 -14.61 9.56 -8.46
C PHE A 80 -14.39 8.95 -7.06
N GLY A 81 -15.07 9.48 -6.04
CA GLY A 81 -15.08 8.93 -4.69
C GLY A 81 -15.65 7.51 -4.66
N ASP A 82 -16.78 7.29 -5.32
CA ASP A 82 -17.41 5.98 -5.46
C ASP A 82 -16.51 4.99 -6.19
N ILE A 83 -15.86 5.40 -7.29
CA ILE A 83 -14.92 4.54 -8.02
C ILE A 83 -13.75 4.14 -7.12
N MET A 84 -13.18 5.08 -6.35
CA MET A 84 -12.07 4.79 -5.42
C MET A 84 -12.49 3.85 -4.29
N MET A 85 -13.68 4.07 -3.72
CA MET A 85 -14.21 3.23 -2.64
C MET A 85 -14.50 1.80 -3.13
N ASN A 86 -15.14 1.66 -4.30
CA ASN A 86 -15.44 0.36 -4.91
C ASN A 86 -14.16 -0.38 -5.33
N ALA A 87 -13.16 0.34 -5.86
CA ALA A 87 -11.85 -0.23 -6.21
C ALA A 87 -11.09 -0.73 -4.97
N ASN A 88 -11.17 0.00 -3.85
CA ASN A 88 -10.54 -0.40 -2.59
C ASN A 88 -11.16 -1.69 -2.02
N THR A 89 -12.49 -1.80 -2.05
CA THR A 89 -13.18 -3.03 -1.63
C THR A 89 -12.90 -4.22 -2.55
N ALA A 90 -12.71 -4.00 -3.86
CA ALA A 90 -12.36 -5.08 -4.79
C ALA A 90 -10.97 -5.69 -4.51
N GLY A 91 -10.03 -4.89 -3.99
CA GLY A 91 -8.72 -5.36 -3.52
C GLY A 91 -8.81 -6.16 -2.21
N GLU A 92 -9.69 -5.76 -1.30
CA GLU A 92 -9.86 -6.38 0.03
C GLU A 92 -10.61 -7.73 -0.04
N VAL A 93 -11.61 -7.85 -0.93
CA VAL A 93 -12.37 -9.10 -1.16
C VAL A 93 -11.48 -10.21 -1.77
N GLY A 94 -10.34 -9.85 -2.39
CA GLY A 94 -9.36 -10.81 -2.93
C GLY A 94 -8.45 -11.46 -1.89
N PHE A 95 -8.25 -10.80 -0.73
CA PHE A 95 -7.40 -11.30 0.36
C PHE A 95 -8.16 -12.12 1.40
N ALA A 96 -9.50 -12.06 1.41
CA ALA A 96 -10.35 -12.82 2.33
C ALA A 96 -10.55 -14.31 1.94
N LEU A 97 -9.69 -14.87 1.09
CA LEU A 97 -9.78 -16.28 0.65
C LEU A 97 -8.79 -17.20 1.37
N ASN A 98 -8.60 -17.08 2.69
CA ASN A 98 -8.22 -18.23 3.52
C ASN A 98 -8.45 -17.99 5.03
N PRO A 99 -9.54 -18.51 5.64
CA PRO A 99 -9.71 -18.47 7.09
C PRO A 99 -8.69 -19.35 7.87
N GLY A 100 -7.73 -19.98 7.21
CA GLY A 100 -6.62 -20.74 7.81
C GLY A 100 -5.21 -20.19 7.54
N ALA A 101 -5.05 -19.00 6.92
CA ALA A 101 -3.73 -18.40 6.66
C ALA A 101 -3.31 -17.29 7.64
N GLY A 102 -4.10 -17.01 8.68
CA GLY A 102 -3.82 -15.91 9.61
C GLY A 102 -2.43 -16.01 10.26
N GLU A 103 -2.05 -17.21 10.68
CA GLU A 103 -0.75 -17.44 11.33
C GLU A 103 0.45 -17.25 10.37
N ASP A 104 0.31 -17.66 9.10
CA ASP A 104 1.37 -17.49 8.10
C ASP A 104 1.48 -16.04 7.62
N VAL A 105 0.37 -15.33 7.50
CA VAL A 105 0.34 -13.91 7.10
C VAL A 105 0.93 -13.02 8.19
N ASP A 106 0.60 -13.28 9.46
CA ASP A 106 1.15 -12.53 10.58
C ASP A 106 2.68 -12.69 10.69
N ASN A 107 3.18 -13.90 10.43
CA ASN A 107 4.62 -14.16 10.38
C ASN A 107 5.31 -13.42 9.22
N ILE A 108 4.72 -13.42 8.03
CA ILE A 108 5.25 -12.69 6.86
C ILE A 108 5.24 -11.18 7.09
N LEU A 109 4.17 -10.63 7.68
CA LEU A 109 4.07 -9.19 7.99
C LEU A 109 5.09 -8.79 9.07
N SER A 110 5.30 -9.65 10.08
CA SER A 110 6.32 -9.45 11.12
C SER A 110 7.74 -9.44 10.54
N GLU A 111 8.06 -10.41 9.69
CA GLU A 111 9.36 -10.48 9.02
C GLU A 111 9.61 -9.27 8.10
N ALA A 112 8.60 -8.86 7.33
CA ALA A 112 8.68 -7.68 6.49
C ALA A 112 8.87 -6.40 7.31
N SER A 113 8.20 -6.27 8.46
CA SER A 113 8.38 -5.13 9.38
C SER A 113 9.80 -5.09 9.95
N ALA A 114 10.33 -6.24 10.39
CA ALA A 114 11.69 -6.34 10.91
C ALA A 114 12.74 -5.98 9.85
N ILE A 115 12.55 -6.40 8.59
CA ILE A 115 13.44 -6.02 7.48
C ILE A 115 13.35 -4.53 7.17
N ALA A 116 12.15 -3.94 7.24
CA ALA A 116 11.96 -2.50 7.03
C ALA A 116 12.63 -1.68 8.14
N GLU A 117 12.45 -2.07 9.41
CA GLU A 117 13.14 -1.47 10.56
C GLU A 117 14.65 -1.58 10.42
N GLN A 118 15.17 -2.76 10.10
CA GLN A 118 16.59 -2.97 9.87
C GLN A 118 17.11 -2.08 8.73
N ARG A 119 16.38 -1.94 7.62
CA ARG A 119 16.78 -1.05 6.53
C ARG A 119 16.73 0.42 6.92
N VAL A 120 15.78 0.84 7.76
CA VAL A 120 15.74 2.21 8.26
C VAL A 120 16.95 2.47 9.16
N THR A 121 17.28 1.55 10.05
CA THR A 121 18.47 1.65 10.91
C THR A 121 19.78 1.61 10.11
N ASP A 122 19.88 0.79 9.07
CA ASP A 122 21.08 0.66 8.24
C ASP A 122 21.29 1.87 7.29
N ASN A 123 20.20 2.54 6.87
CA ASN A 123 20.27 3.66 5.92
C ASN A 123 20.15 5.05 6.56
N PHE A 124 19.73 5.15 7.82
CA PHE A 124 19.77 6.41 8.58
C PHE A 124 20.87 6.35 9.64
N PRO A 125 21.96 7.12 9.50
CA PRO A 125 22.96 7.20 10.57
C PRO A 125 22.33 7.78 11.83
N ASP A 126 22.69 7.22 12.99
CA ASP A 126 22.36 7.81 14.30
C ASP A 126 22.76 9.27 14.28
N VAL A 127 21.78 10.16 14.42
CA VAL A 127 22.05 11.59 14.56
C VAL A 127 22.87 11.72 15.84
N PRO A 128 24.15 12.15 15.76
CA PRO A 128 24.88 12.41 16.98
C PRO A 128 24.13 13.55 17.66
N LEU A 129 23.54 13.28 18.83
CA LEU A 129 23.16 14.32 19.78
C LEU A 129 24.46 14.98 20.21
N GLY A 130 24.91 15.89 19.36
CA GLY A 130 26.08 16.71 19.55
C GLY A 130 25.93 17.44 20.86
N SER A 131 26.90 17.18 21.74
CA SER A 131 27.39 18.09 22.76
C SER A 131 27.11 19.57 22.41
N PHE A 132 26.00 20.10 22.90
CA PHE A 132 25.79 21.53 23.06
C PHE A 132 25.72 21.80 24.55
N GLY A 133 26.68 22.59 25.00
CA GLY A 133 27.14 22.64 26.37
C GLY A 133 26.08 22.97 27.39
N SER A 134 26.22 22.31 28.54
CA SER A 134 25.83 22.79 29.86
C SER A 134 26.34 24.23 30.08
N GLY A 135 25.55 25.21 29.67
CA GLY A 135 25.68 26.62 30.03
C GLY A 135 24.56 26.98 31.00
N SER A 136 24.90 27.03 32.28
CA SER A 136 24.04 27.38 33.40
C SER A 136 23.30 28.70 33.16
N PHE A 137 21.97 28.67 33.21
CA PHE A 137 21.13 29.88 33.21
C PHE A 137 21.30 30.60 34.55
N ASN A 138 21.90 31.77 34.56
CA ASN A 138 21.77 32.72 35.68
C ASN A 138 21.19 34.04 35.15
N ASN A 139 19.88 34.19 35.29
CA ASN A 139 19.18 35.42 35.02
C ASN A 139 19.14 36.24 36.31
N SER A 140 19.98 37.26 36.42
CA SER A 140 19.81 38.32 37.42
C SER A 140 19.82 39.67 36.73
N ARG A 141 18.63 40.26 36.68
CA ARG A 141 18.31 41.61 36.26
C ARG A 141 19.17 42.63 37.01
N SER A 142 19.76 43.59 36.31
CA SER A 142 20.11 44.89 36.89
C SER A 142 19.54 46.02 36.03
N SER A 143 18.94 46.95 36.76
CA SER A 143 18.18 48.11 36.32
C SER A 143 19.07 49.11 35.56
N ILE A 144 18.67 49.48 34.35
CA ILE A 144 19.18 50.65 33.63
C ILE A 144 18.15 51.77 33.80
N GLY A 145 18.49 52.75 34.63
CA GLY A 145 17.88 54.08 34.67
C GLY A 145 19.00 55.09 34.46
N GLU A 146 18.82 55.94 33.45
CA GLU A 146 19.81 56.82 32.85
C GLU A 146 20.35 57.92 33.78
N HIS A 147 21.52 58.43 33.38
CA HIS A 147 22.29 59.51 33.99
C HIS A 147 22.11 60.81 33.18
N SER A 148 22.33 61.96 33.83
CA SER A 148 22.46 63.35 33.29
C SER A 148 21.15 64.15 33.35
N GLN A 149 21.08 65.38 33.89
CA GLN A 149 22.08 66.40 34.24
C GLN A 149 21.53 67.26 35.39
#